data_AF-A0A9N9WYV0-F1
#
_entry.id   AF-A0A9N9WYV0-F1
#
_cell.length_a   1.000
_cell.length_b   1.000
_cell.length_c   1.000
_cell.angle_alpha   90.00
_cell.angle_beta   90.00
_cell.angle_gamma   90.00
#
_symmetry.space_group_name_H-M   'P 1'
#
loop_
_entity.id
_entity.type
_entity.pdbx_description
1 polymer ?
#
loop_
_entity_poly.entity_id
_entity_poly.type
_entity_poly.pdbx_seq_one_letter_code
_entity_poly.pdbx_strand_id
1 'polypeptide(L)'
;MEFVILGKPPKGKDEIKRIIVSMGGRVGTKIHSRVMAIISTMEEVERMNSRMQAAEYEQIHVVPEDFLEEPHSRLPAEPSASHKSKSRSIYTKSVPNKVTLKLKGGLAVDPDSGLEHSAHVYQSGGDKYSVVLGITDIQTKKNSYYKLQLLEADAGSRYWVFRSWGRIGTTIGV
;
A
#
# COMPACT_ATOMS: atom_id res chain seq x y z
N MET A 1 1.06 -5.72 19.85
CA MET A 1 0.08 -5.07 18.95
C MET A 1 -1.16 -4.77 19.77
N GLU A 2 -1.57 -3.51 19.85
CA GLU A 2 -2.73 -3.10 20.66
C GLU A 2 -3.91 -2.75 19.76
N PHE A 3 -5.10 -3.17 20.15
CA PHE A 3 -6.35 -2.98 19.40
C PHE A 3 -7.39 -2.35 20.32
N VAL A 4 -8.27 -1.51 19.78
CA VAL A 4 -9.37 -0.91 20.54
C VAL A 4 -10.69 -1.32 19.91
N ILE A 5 -11.67 -1.71 20.72
CA ILE A 5 -13.01 -2.08 20.23
C ILE A 5 -13.96 -0.92 20.51
N LEU A 6 -14.57 -0.37 19.46
CA LEU A 6 -15.59 0.68 19.55
C LEU A 6 -16.96 0.12 19.13
N GLY A 7 -18.01 0.62 19.78
CA GLY A 7 -19.40 0.24 19.48
C GLY A 7 -19.83 -1.10 20.09
N LYS A 8 -20.87 -1.68 19.48
CA LYS A 8 -21.46 -2.99 19.81
C LYS A 8 -21.33 -3.90 18.58
N PRO A 9 -20.14 -4.50 18.36
CA PRO A 9 -19.94 -5.44 17.28
C PRO A 9 -20.93 -6.63 17.33
N PRO A 10 -21.50 -7.09 16.20
CA PRO A 10 -22.38 -8.25 16.13
C PRO A 10 -21.78 -9.54 16.70
N LYS A 11 -20.48 -9.79 16.47
CA LYS A 11 -19.76 -10.95 17.05
C LYS A 11 -19.56 -10.86 18.57
N GLY A 12 -19.85 -9.69 19.15
CA GLY A 12 -19.69 -9.47 20.58
C GLY A 12 -18.24 -9.19 20.99
N LYS A 13 -18.09 -8.40 22.05
CA LYS A 13 -16.77 -7.90 22.50
C LYS A 13 -15.84 -9.00 23.00
N ASP A 14 -16.40 -10.04 23.62
CA ASP A 14 -15.62 -11.11 24.25
C ASP A 14 -15.02 -12.05 23.22
N GLU A 15 -15.73 -12.34 22.13
CA GLU A 15 -15.24 -13.17 21.03
C GLU A 15 -14.09 -12.48 20.30
N ILE A 16 -14.28 -11.21 19.94
CA ILE A 16 -13.24 -10.36 19.35
C ILE A 16 -11.99 -10.31 20.23
N LYS A 17 -12.17 -10.16 21.55
CA LYS A 17 -11.05 -10.15 22.49
C LYS A 17 -10.28 -11.48 22.50
N ARG A 18 -10.98 -12.62 22.43
CA ARG A 18 -10.33 -13.94 22.35
C ARG A 18 -9.52 -14.08 21.07
N ILE A 19 -10.05 -13.67 19.94
CA ILE A 19 -9.37 -13.74 18.65
C ILE A 19 -8.11 -12.86 18.64
N ILE A 20 -8.22 -11.61 19.11
CA ILE A 20 -7.09 -10.68 19.21
C ILE A 20 -6.00 -11.25 20.12
N VAL A 21 -6.35 -11.83 21.27
CA VAL A 21 -5.38 -12.46 22.19
C VAL A 21 -4.75 -13.71 21.58
N SER A 22 -5.53 -14.53 20.85
CA SER A 22 -5.03 -15.70 20.11
C SER A 22 -3.95 -15.32 19.09
N MET A 23 -4.11 -14.18 18.42
CA MET A 23 -3.14 -13.62 17.47
C MET A 23 -1.97 -12.87 18.14
N GLY A 24 -1.85 -12.90 19.47
CA GLY A 24 -0.79 -12.21 20.22
C GLY A 24 -1.00 -10.70 20.37
N GLY A 25 -2.21 -10.21 20.09
CA GLY A 25 -2.63 -8.84 20.32
C GLY A 25 -3.13 -8.57 21.75
N ARG A 26 -3.25 -7.29 22.10
CA ARG A 26 -3.83 -6.82 23.37
C ARG A 26 -4.99 -5.88 23.09
N VAL A 27 -6.04 -5.92 23.90
CA VAL A 27 -7.18 -5.01 23.76
C VAL A 27 -7.05 -3.86 24.75
N GLY A 28 -6.89 -2.64 24.23
CA GLY A 28 -6.82 -1.39 24.97
C GLY A 28 -8.17 -0.66 25.02
N THR A 29 -8.27 0.32 25.93
CA THR A 29 -9.44 1.19 26.07
C THR A 29 -9.18 2.61 25.56
N LYS A 30 -7.92 3.04 25.50
CA LYS A 30 -7.51 4.37 25.06
C LYS A 30 -7.04 4.32 23.62
N ILE A 31 -7.33 5.39 22.88
CA ILE A 31 -6.86 5.59 21.52
C ILE A 31 -5.59 6.43 21.61
N HIS A 32 -4.51 5.95 21.00
CA HIS A 32 -3.21 6.62 20.92
C HIS A 32 -2.42 6.06 19.74
N SER A 33 -1.40 6.78 19.27
CA SER A 33 -0.52 6.39 18.15
C SER A 33 0.07 4.96 18.14
N ARG A 34 0.16 4.25 19.28
CA ARG A 34 0.60 2.84 19.34
C ARG A 34 -0.49 1.80 19.08
N VAL A 35 -1.75 2.22 18.90
CA VAL A 35 -2.85 1.31 18.54
C VAL A 35 -2.68 0.91 17.07
N MET A 36 -2.70 -0.39 16.81
CA MET A 36 -2.56 -0.96 15.47
C MET A 36 -3.83 -0.76 14.64
N ALA A 37 -4.98 -1.09 15.23
CA ALA A 37 -6.27 -0.93 14.56
C ALA A 37 -7.41 -0.80 15.58
N ILE A 38 -8.48 -0.13 15.16
CA ILE A 38 -9.73 -0.02 15.91
C ILE A 38 -10.76 -0.92 15.25
N ILE A 39 -11.35 -1.84 16.02
CA ILE A 39 -12.44 -2.70 15.56
C ILE A 39 -13.77 -1.98 15.79
N SER A 40 -14.48 -1.67 14.71
CA SER A 40 -15.74 -0.94 14.76
C SER A 40 -16.66 -1.32 13.61
N THR A 41 -17.97 -1.12 13.77
CA THR A 41 -18.97 -1.30 12.71
C THR A 41 -19.06 -0.07 11.81
N MET A 42 -19.56 -0.25 10.58
CA MET A 42 -19.80 0.86 9.64
C MET A 42 -20.73 1.93 10.23
N GLU A 43 -21.78 1.51 10.94
CA GLU A 43 -22.74 2.40 11.62
C GLU A 43 -22.05 3.33 12.64
N GLU A 44 -21.04 2.84 13.35
CA GLU A 44 -20.32 3.63 14.35
C GLU A 44 -19.31 4.60 13.71
N VAL A 45 -18.78 4.25 12.54
CA VAL A 45 -17.91 5.12 11.72
C VAL A 45 -18.72 6.27 11.13
N GLU A 46 -19.92 6.00 10.60
CA GLU A 46 -20.82 7.03 10.07
C GLU A 46 -21.26 8.03 11.13
N ARG A 47 -21.42 7.58 12.37
CA ARG A 47 -21.83 8.45 13.49
C ARG A 47 -20.74 9.44 13.94
N MET A 48 -19.48 9.25 13.51
CA MET A 48 -18.35 10.16 13.74
C MET A 48 -18.28 10.70 15.19
N ASN A 49 -18.38 9.79 16.17
CA ASN A 49 -18.32 10.16 17.59
C ASN A 49 -16.93 10.75 17.97
N SER A 50 -16.80 11.32 19.16
CA SER A 50 -15.54 11.91 19.64
C SER A 50 -14.34 10.94 19.66
N ARG A 51 -14.60 9.62 19.78
CA ARG A 51 -13.56 8.58 19.73
C ARG A 51 -13.15 8.24 18.29
N MET A 52 -14.07 8.35 17.33
CA MET A 52 -13.83 8.17 15.90
C MET A 52 -13.04 9.35 15.33
N GLN A 53 -13.37 10.57 15.76
CA GLN A 53 -12.58 11.76 15.45
C GLN A 53 -11.16 11.67 16.02
N ALA A 54 -11.00 11.14 17.24
CA ALA A 54 -9.67 10.88 17.80
C ALA A 54 -8.89 9.82 16.99
N ALA A 55 -9.58 8.79 16.48
CA ALA A 55 -8.96 7.79 15.60
C ALA A 55 -8.50 8.40 14.27
N GLU A 56 -9.31 9.29 13.68
CA GLU A 56 -8.96 10.01 12.45
C GLU A 56 -7.79 10.96 12.67
N TYR A 57 -7.78 11.71 13.78
CA TYR A 57 -6.69 12.62 14.13
C TYR A 57 -5.36 11.89 14.34
N GLU A 58 -5.39 10.74 15.03
CA GLU A 58 -4.23 9.88 15.24
C GLU A 58 -3.89 9.01 14.01
N GLN A 59 -4.66 9.13 12.91
CA GLN A 59 -4.54 8.36 11.66
C GLN A 59 -4.53 6.84 11.85
N ILE A 60 -5.34 6.33 12.79
CA ILE A 60 -5.43 4.91 13.10
C ILE A 60 -6.49 4.26 12.20
N HIS A 61 -6.17 3.10 11.62
CA HIS A 61 -7.10 2.37 10.77
C HIS A 61 -8.26 1.82 11.58
N VAL A 62 -9.47 2.05 11.08
CA VAL A 62 -10.70 1.47 11.60
C VAL A 62 -11.12 0.33 10.68
N VAL A 63 -11.33 -0.84 11.27
CA VAL A 63 -11.50 -2.09 10.54
C VAL A 63 -12.75 -2.82 11.06
N PRO A 64 -13.56 -3.44 10.20
CA PRO A 64 -14.68 -4.27 10.63
C PRO A 64 -14.20 -5.56 11.34
N GLU A 65 -15.08 -6.13 12.16
CA GLU A 65 -14.81 -7.37 12.90
C GLU A 65 -14.51 -8.58 12.00
N ASP A 66 -14.95 -8.57 10.74
CA ASP A 66 -14.67 -9.62 9.75
C ASP A 66 -13.19 -9.77 9.42
N PHE A 67 -12.40 -8.73 9.69
CA PHE A 67 -10.95 -8.79 9.52
C PHE A 67 -10.25 -9.74 10.51
N LEU A 68 -10.93 -10.10 11.60
CA LEU A 68 -10.38 -10.96 12.62
C LEU A 68 -10.55 -12.46 12.31
N GLU A 69 -11.41 -12.81 11.36
CA GLU A 69 -11.76 -14.21 11.07
C GLU A 69 -10.90 -14.89 10.00
N GLU A 70 -10.00 -14.18 9.31
CA GLU A 70 -9.26 -14.75 8.19
C GLU A 70 -7.75 -14.83 8.41
N PRO A 71 -7.20 -16.01 8.78
CA PRO A 71 -5.78 -16.29 8.64
C PRO A 71 -5.39 -17.10 7.38
N HIS A 72 -6.31 -17.53 6.50
CA HIS A 72 -5.97 -18.53 5.46
C HIS A 72 -6.45 -18.34 4.01
N SER A 73 -6.99 -17.20 3.59
CA SER A 73 -7.37 -17.05 2.17
C SER A 73 -7.37 -15.62 1.61
N ARG A 74 -6.40 -14.78 1.99
CA ARG A 74 -6.11 -13.51 1.29
C ARG A 74 -4.63 -13.26 1.00
N LEU A 75 -3.88 -14.33 0.75
CA LEU A 75 -2.92 -14.21 -0.36
C LEU A 75 -3.77 -14.17 -1.64
N PRO A 76 -3.53 -13.28 -2.61
CA PRO A 76 -4.22 -13.35 -3.88
C PRO A 76 -3.96 -14.74 -4.47
N ALA A 77 -4.98 -15.59 -4.44
CA ALA A 77 -4.96 -16.85 -5.16
C ALA A 77 -4.92 -16.51 -6.65
N GLU A 78 -3.86 -16.99 -7.31
CA GLU A 78 -3.80 -17.18 -8.76
C GLU A 78 -5.17 -17.68 -9.26
N PRO A 79 -5.77 -17.04 -10.28
CA PRO A 79 -7.06 -17.49 -10.79
C PRO A 79 -6.92 -18.86 -11.46
N SER A 80 -7.25 -19.91 -10.72
CA SER A 80 -7.47 -21.26 -11.23
C SER A 80 -8.71 -21.28 -12.13
N ALA A 81 -8.50 -21.75 -13.35
CA ALA A 81 -9.44 -21.77 -14.44
C ALA A 81 -10.67 -22.65 -14.20
N SER A 82 -11.87 -22.12 -14.48
CA SER A 82 -12.87 -22.77 -15.35
C SER A 82 -14.10 -21.87 -15.56
N HIS A 83 -14.12 -21.10 -16.65
CA HIS A 83 -15.20 -21.07 -17.66
C HIS A 83 -14.70 -20.17 -18.81
N LYS A 84 -14.29 -20.83 -19.90
CA LYS A 84 -13.82 -20.22 -21.15
C LYS A 84 -14.93 -19.41 -21.81
N SER A 85 -14.72 -18.11 -21.96
CA SER A 85 -15.08 -17.40 -23.18
C SER A 85 -13.80 -16.78 -23.75
N LYS A 86 -13.48 -17.17 -24.99
CA LYS A 86 -12.27 -16.81 -25.70
C LYS A 86 -12.21 -15.28 -25.89
N SER A 87 -11.26 -14.62 -25.23
CA SER A 87 -10.70 -13.36 -25.72
C SER A 87 -9.18 -13.48 -25.73
N ARG A 88 -8.58 -13.25 -26.89
CA ARG A 88 -7.14 -13.43 -27.14
C ARG A 88 -6.36 -12.47 -26.25
N SER A 89 -5.53 -13.00 -25.35
CA SER A 89 -4.56 -12.22 -24.59
C SER A 89 -3.49 -11.67 -25.55
N ILE A 90 -3.33 -10.35 -25.59
CA ILE A 90 -2.26 -9.63 -26.32
C ILE A 90 -0.97 -9.60 -25.47
N TYR A 91 -0.74 -10.60 -24.60
CA TYR A 91 0.53 -10.70 -23.87
C TYR A 91 1.52 -11.45 -24.75
N THR A 92 2.37 -10.70 -25.46
CA THR A 92 3.54 -11.25 -26.13
C THR A 92 4.47 -11.84 -25.06
N LYS A 93 4.59 -13.16 -25.06
CA LYS A 93 5.72 -13.87 -24.46
C LYS A 93 7.00 -13.40 -25.15
N SER A 94 7.68 -12.44 -24.55
CA SER A 94 9.11 -12.22 -24.76
C SER A 94 9.68 -11.73 -23.46
N VAL A 95 10.18 -12.68 -22.67
CA VAL A 95 11.01 -12.42 -21.49
C VAL A 95 12.32 -11.82 -22.01
N PRO A 96 12.68 -10.56 -21.71
CA PRO A 96 14.04 -10.10 -21.96
C PRO A 96 14.97 -10.87 -21.02
N ASN A 97 16.08 -11.34 -21.58
CA ASN A 97 17.13 -12.05 -20.85
C ASN A 97 17.48 -11.35 -19.54
N LYS A 98 17.59 -12.16 -18.48
CA LYS A 98 18.13 -11.84 -17.15
C LYS A 98 19.24 -10.77 -17.22
N VAL A 99 18.88 -9.50 -17.02
CA VAL A 99 19.84 -8.41 -16.93
C VAL A 99 20.40 -8.39 -15.52
N THR A 100 21.67 -8.71 -15.37
CA THR A 100 22.43 -8.49 -14.13
C THR A 100 22.49 -6.99 -13.84
N LEU A 101 21.59 -6.52 -12.97
CA LEU A 101 21.60 -5.17 -12.42
C LEU A 101 22.89 -4.98 -11.61
N LYS A 102 23.85 -4.24 -12.15
CA LYS A 102 25.00 -3.75 -11.39
C LYS A 102 24.48 -2.66 -10.44
N LEU A 103 24.31 -3.02 -9.16
CA LEU A 103 23.99 -2.08 -8.10
C LEU A 103 25.14 -1.06 -7.95
N LYS A 104 24.93 0.18 -8.42
CA LYS A 104 25.69 1.36 -7.99
C LYS A 104 24.72 2.29 -7.27
N GLY A 105 25.03 2.76 -6.07
CA GLY A 105 24.19 3.72 -5.30
C GLY A 105 22.90 3.17 -4.67
N GLY A 106 22.50 1.93 -4.99
CA GLY A 106 21.48 1.20 -4.25
C GLY A 106 20.03 1.65 -4.47
N LEU A 107 19.73 2.38 -5.55
CA LEU A 107 18.37 2.50 -6.10
C LEU A 107 18.45 2.46 -7.63
N ALA A 108 17.54 1.71 -8.25
CA ALA A 108 17.44 1.63 -9.70
C ALA A 108 16.72 2.87 -10.26
N VAL A 109 17.20 3.35 -11.41
CA VAL A 109 16.50 4.34 -12.24
C VAL A 109 15.26 3.67 -12.84
N ASP A 110 14.12 4.37 -12.88
CA ASP A 110 12.90 3.85 -13.50
C ASP A 110 13.14 3.67 -15.02
N PRO A 111 12.88 2.47 -15.60
CA PRO A 111 13.10 2.20 -17.02
C PRO A 111 12.33 3.14 -17.96
N ASP A 112 11.18 3.67 -17.51
CA ASP A 112 10.37 4.60 -18.30
C ASP A 112 11.09 5.95 -18.49
N SER A 113 12.15 6.23 -17.72
CA SER A 113 13.00 7.41 -17.92
C SER A 113 13.93 7.31 -19.14
N GLY A 114 14.26 6.10 -19.60
CA GLY A 114 15.25 5.86 -20.65
C GLY A 114 16.69 6.25 -20.27
N LEU A 115 16.96 6.53 -18.99
CA LEU A 115 18.25 7.00 -18.48
C LEU A 115 19.00 5.94 -17.68
N GLU A 116 18.53 4.68 -17.65
CA GLU A 116 19.06 3.58 -16.84
C GLU A 116 20.53 3.23 -17.11
N HIS A 117 21.07 3.64 -18.27
CA HIS A 117 22.45 3.39 -18.69
C HIS A 117 23.36 4.63 -18.61
N SER A 118 22.81 5.80 -18.24
CA SER A 118 23.54 7.08 -18.28
C SER A 118 23.39 7.94 -17.03
N ALA A 119 22.50 7.55 -16.12
CA ALA A 119 22.24 8.25 -14.87
C ALA A 119 22.02 7.28 -13.71
N HIS A 120 22.10 7.82 -12.50
CA HIS A 120 21.74 7.15 -11.25
C HIS A 120 20.84 8.06 -10.40
N VAL A 121 20.17 7.49 -9.41
CA VAL A 121 19.37 8.29 -8.46
C VAL A 121 20.30 9.15 -7.61
N TYR A 122 20.02 10.46 -7.56
CA TYR A 122 20.78 11.42 -6.77
C TYR A 122 20.74 11.07 -5.28
N GLN A 123 21.89 11.19 -4.64
CA GLN A 123 22.06 10.94 -3.21
C GLN A 123 22.84 12.07 -2.57
N SER A 124 22.34 12.62 -1.46
CA SER A 124 23.01 13.67 -0.70
C SER A 124 22.85 13.42 0.80
N GLY A 125 23.93 13.51 1.56
CA GLY A 125 23.88 13.38 3.02
C GLY A 125 23.37 12.02 3.55
N GLY A 126 23.35 10.98 2.71
CA GLY A 126 22.76 9.68 3.03
C GLY A 126 21.33 9.51 2.51
N ASP A 127 20.64 10.60 2.22
CA ASP A 127 19.27 10.60 1.70
C ASP A 127 19.26 10.32 0.19
N LYS A 128 18.37 9.43 -0.23
CA LYS A 128 18.18 9.07 -1.64
C LYS A 128 16.93 9.73 -2.19
N TYR A 129 17.07 10.42 -3.32
CA TYR A 129 16.02 11.27 -3.86
C TYR A 129 15.13 10.50 -4.85
N SER A 130 14.39 9.53 -4.32
CA SER A 130 13.41 8.74 -5.06
C SER A 130 12.23 8.41 -4.16
N VAL A 131 11.02 8.73 -4.60
CA VAL A 131 9.79 8.51 -3.83
C VAL A 131 8.67 8.00 -4.73
N VAL A 132 7.85 7.11 -4.17
CA VAL A 132 6.60 6.66 -4.79
C VAL A 132 5.48 6.98 -3.81
N LEU A 133 4.59 7.87 -4.23
CA LEU A 133 3.42 8.28 -3.48
C LEU A 133 2.20 7.53 -4.01
N GLY A 134 1.25 7.24 -3.13
CA GLY A 134 -0.04 6.65 -3.47
C GLY A 134 -1.16 7.39 -2.77
N ILE A 135 -2.27 7.59 -3.46
CA ILE A 135 -3.51 8.12 -2.89
C ILE A 135 -4.67 7.21 -3.25
N THR A 136 -5.40 6.78 -2.22
CA THR A 136 -6.60 5.95 -2.36
C THR A 136 -7.75 6.60 -1.63
N ASP A 137 -8.84 6.82 -2.34
CA ASP A 137 -10.09 7.31 -1.79
C ASP A 137 -11.23 6.43 -2.32
N ILE A 138 -11.88 5.73 -1.39
CA ILE A 138 -12.95 4.77 -1.68
C ILE A 138 -14.23 5.50 -2.09
N GLN A 139 -14.54 6.64 -1.47
CA GLN A 139 -15.74 7.40 -1.76
C GLN A 139 -15.71 7.95 -3.18
N THR A 140 -14.55 8.44 -3.63
CA THR A 140 -14.37 8.97 -4.99
C THR A 140 -13.80 7.96 -5.99
N LYS A 141 -13.63 6.68 -5.59
CA LYS A 141 -13.00 5.60 -6.37
C LYS A 141 -11.63 5.99 -6.97
N LYS A 142 -10.90 6.89 -6.32
CA LYS A 142 -9.54 7.27 -6.72
C LYS A 142 -8.54 6.28 -6.16
N ASN A 143 -7.62 5.88 -7.01
CA ASN A 143 -6.52 5.01 -6.65
C ASN A 143 -5.38 5.33 -7.61
N SER A 144 -4.54 6.27 -7.20
CA SER A 144 -3.53 6.89 -8.06
C SER A 144 -2.16 6.80 -7.44
N TYR A 145 -1.15 6.67 -8.29
CA TYR A 145 0.25 6.74 -7.88
C TYR A 145 0.93 7.97 -8.47
N TYR A 146 2.01 8.39 -7.81
CA TYR A 146 2.92 9.40 -8.30
C TYR A 146 4.37 9.01 -7.95
N LYS A 147 5.17 8.69 -8.95
CA LYS A 147 6.60 8.44 -8.83
C LYS A 147 7.38 9.73 -9.11
N LEU A 148 8.40 9.98 -8.31
CA LEU A 148 9.32 11.10 -8.49
C LEU A 148 10.75 10.63 -8.21
N GLN A 149 11.66 10.84 -9.16
CA GLN A 149 13.08 10.56 -8.98
C GLN A 149 13.91 11.76 -9.43
N LEU A 150 14.93 12.12 -8.64
CA LEU A 150 15.99 13.01 -9.09
C LEU A 150 17.15 12.14 -9.60
N LEU A 151 17.49 12.31 -10.86
CA LEU A 151 18.52 11.55 -11.56
C LEU A 151 19.72 12.44 -11.82
N GLU A 152 20.92 11.93 -11.56
CA GLU A 152 22.19 12.59 -11.82
C GLU A 152 22.95 11.79 -12.88
N ALA A 153 23.57 12.49 -13.84
CA ALA A 153 24.38 11.86 -14.87
C ALA A 153 25.58 11.10 -14.25
N ASP A 154 25.89 9.92 -14.78
CA ASP A 154 27.10 9.19 -14.40
C ASP A 154 28.38 9.93 -14.82
N ALA A 155 28.29 10.76 -15.86
CA ALA A 155 29.37 11.58 -16.37
C ALA A 155 28.92 13.03 -16.59
N GLY A 156 29.58 13.96 -15.90
CA GLY A 156 29.30 15.39 -15.92
C GLY A 156 28.34 15.85 -14.82
N SER A 157 27.87 17.10 -14.90
CA SER A 157 26.99 17.73 -13.91
C SER A 157 25.60 18.01 -14.51
N ARG A 158 24.95 16.97 -15.04
CA ARG A 158 23.58 17.06 -15.57
C ARG A 158 22.63 16.32 -14.65
N TYR A 159 21.44 16.90 -14.49
CA TYR A 159 20.40 16.37 -13.64
C TYR A 159 19.07 16.32 -14.39
N TRP A 160 18.25 15.33 -14.06
CA TRP A 160 16.89 15.18 -14.56
C TRP A 160 15.94 14.92 -13.42
N VAL A 161 14.70 15.39 -13.57
CA VAL A 161 13.60 15.01 -12.68
C VAL A 161 12.68 14.09 -13.46
N PHE A 162 12.65 12.81 -13.09
CA PHE A 162 11.71 11.86 -13.63
C PHE A 162 10.42 11.90 -12.82
N ARG A 163 9.28 11.95 -13.51
CA ARG A 163 7.96 11.96 -12.92
C ARG A 163 7.08 11.00 -13.70
N SER A 164 6.35 10.15 -13.00
CA SER A 164 5.34 9.30 -13.60
C SER A 164 4.12 9.22 -12.70
N TRP A 165 2.93 9.22 -13.29
CA TRP A 165 1.68 9.16 -12.53
C TRP A 165 0.64 8.38 -13.29
N GLY A 166 -0.28 7.78 -12.54
CA GLY A 166 -1.33 6.99 -13.16
C GLY A 166 -2.32 6.42 -12.18
N ARG A 167 -3.23 5.59 -12.70
CA ARG A 167 -4.14 4.80 -11.87
C ARG A 167 -3.48 3.48 -11.53
N ILE A 168 -3.51 3.10 -10.25
CA ILE A 168 -2.88 1.87 -9.78
C ILE A 168 -3.61 0.65 -10.38
N GLY A 169 -2.85 -0.29 -10.90
CA GLY A 169 -3.37 -1.54 -11.49
C GLY A 169 -3.95 -1.39 -12.90
N THR A 170 -3.74 -0.26 -13.58
CA THR A 170 -4.13 -0.08 -14.98
C THR A 170 -2.95 0.46 -15.81
N THR A 171 -3.11 0.46 -17.13
CA THR A 171 -2.15 1.10 -18.06
C THR A 171 -2.43 2.60 -18.25
N ILE A 172 -3.28 3.19 -17.41
CA ILE A 172 -3.63 4.61 -17.49
C ILE A 172 -2.58 5.39 -16.70
N GLY A 173 -1.73 6.14 -17.40
CA GLY A 173 -0.68 6.96 -16.79
C GLY A 173 0.27 7.54 -17.83
N VAL A 174 1.21 8.34 -17.35
CA VAL A 174 2.30 8.98 -18.11
C VAL A 174 3.61 8.84 -17.33
#